data_AF-V5HA32-F1
#
_entry.id   AF-V5HA32-F1
#
_cell.length_a   1.000
_cell.length_b   1.000
_cell.length_c   1.000
_cell.angle_alpha   90.00
_cell.angle_beta   90.00
_cell.angle_gamma   90.00
#
_symmetry.space_group_name_H-M   'P 1'
#
loop_
_entity.id
_entity.type
_entity.pdbx_description
1 polymer ?
#
loop_
_entity_poly.entity_id
_entity_poly.type
_entity_poly.pdbx_seq_one_letter_code
_entity_poly.pdbx_strand_id
1 'polypeptide(L)'
;MLLKIFTAVLISMAVQNGAISEVTQENNACLKLIEKIGGIACHLIGEKGYYRLGQSTCLISCTGGTYQIGLPDTTCDRIFEQEKWEGYLHLFHHLPPRKFEYCSDEWAEKLRSWLRSWQERNVTVYNSICNRRGK
;
A
#
# COMPACT_ATOMS: atom_id res chain seq x y z
N MET A 1 -32.14 42.59 0.54
CA MET A 1 -31.64 41.54 -0.37
C MET A 1 -30.16 41.26 -0.14
N LEU A 2 -29.79 40.78 1.05
CA LEU A 2 -28.39 40.44 1.41
C LEU A 2 -28.24 39.03 2.00
N LEU A 3 -29.36 38.32 2.23
CA LEU A 3 -29.36 36.99 2.84
C LEU A 3 -29.25 35.82 1.84
N LYS A 4 -29.30 36.10 0.53
CA LYS A 4 -29.24 35.06 -0.52
C LYS A 4 -27.84 34.84 -1.11
N ILE A 5 -26.85 35.63 -0.70
CA ILE A 5 -25.48 35.52 -1.23
C ILE A 5 -24.61 34.60 -0.34
N PHE A 6 -24.94 34.45 0.94
CA PHE A 6 -24.16 33.63 1.88
C PHE A 6 -24.40 32.11 1.75
N THR A 7 -25.51 31.67 1.16
CA THR A 7 -25.79 30.24 0.97
C THR A 7 -25.13 29.63 -0.27
N ALA A 8 -24.65 30.44 -1.22
CA ALA A 8 -23.94 29.95 -2.40
C ALA A 8 -22.44 29.70 -2.17
N VAL A 9 -21.85 30.31 -1.13
CA VAL A 9 -20.41 30.21 -0.84
C VAL A 9 -20.07 28.99 0.03
N LEU A 10 -21.04 28.43 0.76
CA LEU A 10 -20.79 27.28 1.64
C LEU A 10 -20.96 25.92 0.94
N ILE A 11 -21.54 25.87 -0.26
CA ILE A 11 -21.72 24.61 -1.00
C ILE A 11 -20.47 24.26 -1.83
N SER A 12 -19.61 25.23 -2.14
CA SER A 12 -18.38 24.99 -2.91
C SER A 12 -17.22 24.37 -2.10
N MET A 13 -17.24 24.44 -0.77
CA MET A 13 -16.17 23.85 0.06
C MET A 13 -16.31 22.34 0.28
N ALA A 14 -17.47 21.74 -0.01
CA ALA A 14 -17.66 20.30 0.08
C ALA A 14 -17.12 19.54 -1.15
N VAL A 15 -16.85 20.23 -2.27
CA VAL A 15 -16.36 19.62 -3.50
C VAL A 15 -14.82 19.71 -3.62
N GLN A 16 -14.17 20.59 -2.86
CA GLN A 16 -12.70 20.76 -2.93
C GLN A 16 -11.88 19.90 -1.95
N ASN A 17 -12.53 19.23 -0.98
CA ASN A 17 -11.83 18.32 -0.05
C ASN A 17 -12.30 16.85 -0.16
N GLY A 18 -13.09 16.53 -1.20
CA GLY A 18 -13.72 15.23 -1.39
C GLY A 18 -13.21 14.43 -2.57
N ALA A 19 -12.28 14.95 -3.37
CA ALA A 19 -11.51 14.12 -4.30
C ALA A 19 -10.47 13.34 -3.50
N ILE A 20 -10.94 12.39 -2.69
CA ILE A 20 -10.24 11.11 -2.56
C ILE A 20 -9.98 10.74 -4.00
N SER A 21 -8.71 10.79 -4.42
CA SER A 21 -8.30 10.34 -5.74
C SER A 21 -8.82 8.92 -5.91
N GLU A 22 -10.00 8.85 -6.52
CA GLU A 22 -10.70 7.66 -6.99
C GLU A 22 -9.96 7.15 -8.24
N VAL A 23 -8.62 7.17 -8.19
CA VAL A 23 -7.77 6.32 -8.99
C VAL A 23 -7.96 4.93 -8.41
N THR A 24 -9.14 4.37 -8.70
CA THR A 24 -9.49 2.96 -8.68
C THR A 24 -8.49 2.09 -7.93
N GLN A 25 -8.53 2.20 -6.60
CA GLN A 25 -7.88 1.26 -5.67
C GLN A 25 -8.32 -0.19 -5.93
N GLU A 26 -9.40 -0.37 -6.69
CA GLU A 26 -10.08 -1.64 -6.93
C GLU A 26 -9.28 -2.70 -7.71
N ASN A 27 -8.18 -2.39 -8.41
CA ASN A 27 -7.51 -3.42 -9.23
C ASN A 27 -5.99 -3.29 -9.45
N ASN A 28 -5.23 -2.68 -8.53
CA ASN A 28 -3.78 -2.73 -8.66
C ASN A 28 -3.23 -4.13 -8.26
N ALA A 29 -2.66 -4.85 -9.22
CA ALA A 29 -2.08 -6.18 -9.02
C ALA A 29 -0.98 -6.20 -7.94
N CYS A 30 -0.16 -5.16 -7.85
CA CYS A 30 0.88 -5.01 -6.84
C CYS A 30 0.28 -4.80 -5.45
N LEU A 31 -0.81 -4.04 -5.32
CA LEU A 31 -1.49 -3.88 -4.03
C LEU A 31 -2.04 -5.23 -3.54
N LYS A 32 -2.66 -6.02 -4.42
CA LYS A 32 -3.12 -7.39 -4.09
C LYS A 32 -1.97 -8.32 -3.70
N LEU A 33 -0.78 -8.16 -4.30
CA LEU A 33 0.42 -8.88 -3.88
C LEU A 33 0.86 -8.45 -2.47
N ILE A 34 0.90 -7.13 -2.21
CA ILE A 34 1.25 -6.58 -0.89
C ILE A 34 0.29 -7.07 0.20
N GLU A 35 -1.02 -7.11 -0.06
CA GLU A 35 -2.02 -7.64 0.88
C GLU A 35 -1.77 -9.11 1.22
N LYS A 36 -1.51 -9.94 0.20
CA LYS A 36 -1.17 -11.37 0.39
C LYS A 36 0.13 -11.55 1.18
N ILE A 37 1.15 -10.77 0.84
CA ILE A 37 2.44 -10.78 1.54
C ILE A 37 2.23 -10.40 3.01
N GLY A 38 1.51 -9.31 3.26
CA GLY A 38 1.17 -8.87 4.60
C GLY A 38 0.41 -9.93 5.38
N GLY A 39 -0.55 -10.62 4.76
CA GLY A 39 -1.28 -11.71 5.40
C GLY A 39 -0.35 -12.79 5.95
N ILE A 40 0.55 -13.31 5.11
CA ILE A 40 1.51 -14.34 5.50
C ILE A 40 2.50 -13.81 6.55
N ALA A 41 3.07 -12.63 6.30
CA ALA A 41 4.09 -12.06 7.15
C ALA A 41 3.56 -11.72 8.55
N CYS A 42 2.36 -11.12 8.64
CA CYS A 42 1.68 -10.84 9.91
C CYS A 42 1.41 -12.14 10.69
N HIS A 43 0.94 -13.20 10.04
CA HIS A 43 0.73 -14.48 10.71
C HIS A 43 2.04 -15.09 11.23
N LEU A 44 3.12 -15.00 10.45
CA LEU A 44 4.42 -15.54 10.83
C LEU A 44 5.00 -14.87 12.07
N ILE A 45 4.73 -13.58 12.28
CA ILE A 45 5.16 -12.85 13.48
C ILE A 45 4.17 -12.95 14.65
N GLY A 46 3.14 -13.80 14.53
CA GLY A 46 2.17 -14.08 15.59
C GLY A 46 0.95 -13.13 15.63
N GLU A 47 0.76 -12.30 14.61
CA GLU A 47 -0.39 -11.39 14.50
C GLU A 47 -1.51 -11.98 13.64
N LYS A 48 -2.70 -11.35 13.63
CA LYS A 48 -3.91 -11.96 13.04
C LYS A 48 -4.00 -11.89 11.52
N GLY A 49 -3.13 -11.12 10.85
CA GLY A 49 -3.16 -10.95 9.39
C GLY A 49 -3.02 -9.49 8.97
N TYR A 50 -3.04 -9.24 7.66
CA TYR A 50 -2.95 -7.89 7.09
C TYR A 50 -4.09 -6.99 7.60
N TYR A 51 -3.76 -5.74 7.91
CA TYR A 51 -4.76 -4.71 8.24
C TYR A 51 -4.76 -3.59 7.20
N ARG A 52 -3.61 -2.94 6.99
CA ARG A 52 -3.48 -1.85 6.02
C ARG A 52 -2.03 -1.62 5.62
N LEU A 53 -1.83 -1.00 4.45
CA LEU A 53 -0.59 -0.37 4.07
C LEU A 53 -0.63 1.11 4.43
N GLY A 54 0.30 1.56 5.27
CA GLY A 54 0.53 2.99 5.49
C GLY A 54 1.24 3.58 4.29
N GLN A 55 0.50 4.28 3.41
CA GLN A 55 1.08 4.84 2.18
C GLN A 55 2.24 5.82 2.46
N SER A 56 2.14 6.64 3.52
CA SER A 56 3.19 7.59 3.90
C SER A 56 4.39 6.91 4.58
N THR A 57 4.16 5.87 5.39
CA THR A 57 5.21 5.18 6.14
C THR A 57 5.87 4.05 5.36
N CYS A 58 5.24 3.57 4.29
CA CYS A 58 5.64 2.37 3.55
C CYS A 58 5.63 1.09 4.40
N LEU A 59 4.76 1.05 5.42
CA LEU A 59 4.69 -0.04 6.38
C LEU A 59 3.34 -0.77 6.28
N ILE A 60 3.40 -2.08 6.17
CA ILE A 60 2.26 -2.96 6.41
C ILE A 60 2.02 -3.01 7.92
N SER A 61 0.79 -2.70 8.32
CA SER A 61 0.29 -2.92 9.67
C SER A 61 -0.55 -4.18 9.72
N CYS A 62 -0.51 -4.87 10.84
CA CYS A 62 -1.23 -6.11 11.06
C CYS A 62 -2.39 -5.94 12.04
N THR A 63 -3.38 -6.82 11.93
CA THR A 63 -4.58 -6.77 12.77
C THR A 63 -4.23 -7.23 14.19
N GLY A 64 -4.55 -6.38 15.18
CA GLY A 64 -4.43 -6.72 16.60
C GLY A 64 -3.00 -6.77 17.13
N GLY A 65 -2.05 -6.15 16.43
CA GLY A 65 -0.65 -6.14 16.80
C GLY A 65 0.02 -4.78 16.56
N THR A 66 1.26 -4.65 17.02
CA THR A 66 2.05 -3.42 16.97
C THR A 66 3.23 -3.52 16.03
N TYR A 67 3.57 -4.72 15.57
CA TYR A 67 4.69 -4.91 14.66
C TYR A 67 4.29 -4.49 13.25
N GLN A 68 5.24 -3.86 12.58
CA GLN A 68 5.05 -3.32 11.24
C GLN A 68 6.09 -3.93 10.32
N ILE A 69 5.67 -4.25 9.10
CA ILE A 69 6.52 -4.88 8.08
C ILE A 69 6.76 -3.86 6.97
N GLY A 70 8.02 -3.47 6.76
CA GLY A 70 8.37 -2.59 5.65
C GLY A 70 8.21 -3.28 4.31
N LEU A 71 7.73 -2.54 3.30
CA LEU A 71 7.86 -2.99 1.92
C LEU A 71 9.34 -2.93 1.47
N PRO A 72 9.73 -3.70 0.44
CA PRO A 72 11.09 -3.66 -0.09
C PRO A 72 11.50 -2.25 -0.51
N ASP A 73 12.80 -1.98 -0.47
CA ASP A 73 13.35 -0.65 -0.76
C ASP A 73 12.81 -0.08 -2.08
N THR A 74 12.46 1.20 -2.03
CA THR A 74 11.93 1.98 -3.14
C THR A 74 10.53 1.63 -3.64
N THR A 75 9.86 0.61 -3.09
CA THR A 75 8.48 0.21 -3.51
C THR A 75 7.49 1.38 -3.38
N CYS A 76 7.67 2.21 -2.35
CA CYS A 76 6.84 3.38 -2.10
C CYS A 76 7.39 4.68 -2.68
N ASP A 77 8.54 4.66 -3.35
CA ASP A 77 9.04 5.86 -4.03
C ASP A 77 8.10 6.22 -5.18
N ARG A 78 8.13 7.47 -5.62
CA ARG A 78 7.40 7.87 -6.83
C ARG A 78 8.13 7.39 -8.08
N ILE A 79 7.39 7.16 -9.15
CA ILE A 79 7.96 6.68 -10.43
C ILE A 79 8.91 7.68 -11.09
N PHE A 80 8.86 8.94 -10.69
CA PHE A 80 9.73 10.01 -11.19
C PHE A 80 10.59 10.60 -10.08
N GLU A 81 11.76 11.10 -10.47
CA GLU A 81 12.65 11.91 -9.63
C GLU A 81 11.96 13.22 -9.22
N GLN A 82 12.40 13.80 -8.10
CA GLN A 82 11.73 14.92 -7.42
C GLN A 82 11.60 16.16 -8.31
N GLU A 83 12.59 16.41 -9.16
CA GLU A 83 12.65 17.56 -10.09
C GLU A 83 11.49 17.54 -11.10
N LYS A 84 10.91 16.37 -11.36
CA LYS A 84 9.78 16.20 -12.30
C LYS A 84 8.42 16.30 -11.61
N TRP A 85 8.37 16.38 -10.29
CA TRP A 85 7.11 16.33 -9.55
C TRP A 85 6.26 17.57 -9.76
N GLU A 86 6.87 18.76 -9.79
CA GLU A 86 6.16 20.02 -10.00
C GLU A 86 5.47 20.04 -11.37
N GLY A 87 6.21 19.68 -12.42
CA GLY A 87 5.66 19.60 -13.78
C GLY A 87 4.52 18.57 -13.88
N TYR A 88 4.69 17.40 -13.26
CA TYR A 88 3.63 16.39 -13.23
C TYR A 88 2.39 16.89 -12.45
N LEU A 89 2.59 17.49 -11.29
CA LEU A 89 1.51 18.03 -10.47
C LEU A 89 0.75 19.14 -11.19
N HIS A 90 1.44 20.00 -11.93
CA HIS A 90 0.81 21.05 -12.74
C HIS A 90 -0.09 20.47 -13.84
N LEU A 91 0.35 19.39 -14.49
CA LEU A 91 -0.37 18.76 -15.61
C LEU A 91 -1.53 17.86 -15.16
N PHE A 92 -1.35 17.11 -14.07
CA PHE A 92 -2.27 16.05 -13.67
C PHE A 92 -3.01 16.33 -12.35
N HIS A 93 -2.68 17.42 -11.65
CA HIS A 93 -3.28 17.83 -10.37
C HIS A 93 -3.18 16.79 -9.23
N HIS A 94 -2.30 15.81 -9.38
CA HIS A 94 -1.88 14.90 -8.32
C HIS A 94 -0.40 14.59 -8.45
N LEU A 95 0.21 14.06 -7.39
CA LEU A 95 1.62 13.67 -7.43
C LEU A 95 1.82 12.40 -8.28
N PRO A 96 3.01 12.19 -8.88
CA PRO A 96 3.29 10.97 -9.63
C PRO A 96 3.02 9.73 -8.80
N PRO A 97 2.44 8.65 -9.35
CA PRO A 97 2.14 7.46 -8.57
C PRO A 97 3.41 6.88 -7.93
N ARG A 98 3.24 6.20 -6.81
CA ARG A 98 4.29 5.37 -6.23
C ARG A 98 4.57 4.17 -7.15
N LYS A 99 5.75 3.56 -7.03
CA LYS A 99 6.13 2.42 -7.88
C LYS A 99 5.15 1.26 -7.74
N PHE A 100 4.65 0.98 -6.52
CA PHE A 100 3.60 -0.02 -6.34
C PHE A 100 2.24 0.43 -6.92
N GLU A 101 1.92 1.72 -6.91
CA GLU A 101 0.66 2.27 -7.45
C GLU A 101 0.66 2.24 -8.98
N TYR A 102 1.81 2.45 -9.60
CA TYR A 102 2.00 2.30 -11.04
C TYR A 102 2.07 0.82 -11.47
N CYS A 103 2.67 -0.02 -10.62
CA CYS A 103 2.79 -1.46 -10.80
C CYS A 103 3.32 -1.88 -12.19
N SER A 104 4.54 -1.45 -12.53
CA SER A 104 5.21 -1.97 -13.73
C SER A 104 5.41 -3.48 -13.63
N ASP A 105 5.62 -4.15 -14.77
CA ASP A 105 5.91 -5.59 -14.80
C ASP A 105 7.12 -5.95 -13.92
N GLU A 106 8.16 -5.10 -13.93
CA GLU A 106 9.32 -5.24 -13.05
C GLU A 106 8.91 -5.28 -11.56
N TRP A 107 8.02 -4.39 -11.13
CA TRP A 107 7.53 -4.34 -9.75
C TRP A 107 6.58 -5.47 -9.41
N ALA A 108 5.72 -5.86 -10.35
CA ALA A 108 4.86 -7.03 -10.19
C ALA A 108 5.72 -8.30 -9.97
N GLU A 109 6.79 -8.48 -10.75
CA GLU A 109 7.72 -9.61 -10.60
C GLU A 109 8.50 -9.55 -9.29
N LYS A 110 9.02 -8.38 -8.89
CA LYS A 110 9.69 -8.22 -7.58
C LYS A 110 8.77 -8.58 -6.42
N LEU A 111 7.51 -8.13 -6.45
CA LEU A 111 6.53 -8.45 -5.41
C LEU A 111 6.10 -9.92 -5.45
N ARG A 112 5.99 -10.56 -6.62
CA ARG A 112 5.76 -12.01 -6.75
C ARG A 112 6.92 -12.80 -6.15
N SER A 113 8.15 -12.39 -6.43
CA SER A 113 9.36 -12.99 -5.84
C SER A 113 9.35 -12.86 -4.32
N TRP A 114 9.03 -11.67 -3.80
CA TRP A 114 8.95 -11.43 -2.37
C TRP A 114 7.83 -12.25 -1.69
N LEU A 115 6.66 -12.38 -2.34
CA LEU A 115 5.59 -13.27 -1.91
C LEU A 115 6.06 -14.72 -1.80
N ARG A 116 6.78 -15.22 -2.82
CA ARG A 116 7.34 -16.57 -2.80
C ARG A 116 8.28 -16.77 -1.62
N SER A 117 9.17 -15.81 -1.36
CA SER A 117 10.06 -15.87 -0.19
C SER A 117 9.31 -15.92 1.15
N TRP A 118 8.21 -15.18 1.28
CA TRP A 118 7.36 -15.27 2.48
C TRP A 118 6.63 -16.61 2.61
N GLN A 119 6.14 -17.17 1.49
CA GLN A 119 5.55 -18.50 1.48
C GLN A 119 6.55 -19.58 1.88
N GLU A 120 7.78 -19.52 1.35
CA GLU A 120 8.87 -20.43 1.70
C GLU A 120 9.19 -20.32 3.20
N ARG A 121 9.33 -19.11 3.74
CA ARG A 121 9.54 -18.90 5.19
C ARG A 121 8.41 -19.50 6.02
N ASN A 122 7.16 -19.34 5.59
CA ASN A 122 6.01 -19.91 6.30
C ASN A 122 6.11 -21.44 6.39
N VAL A 123 6.45 -22.09 5.27
CA VAL A 123 6.68 -23.54 5.22
C VAL A 123 7.86 -23.94 6.09
N THR A 124 8.99 -23.22 6.03
CA THR A 124 10.17 -23.50 6.86
C THR A 124 9.87 -23.38 8.35
N VAL A 125 9.17 -22.33 8.77
CA VAL A 125 8.77 -22.13 10.18
C VAL A 125 7.80 -23.20 10.63
N TYR A 126 6.78 -23.51 9.82
CA TYR A 126 5.86 -24.60 10.13
C TYR A 126 6.61 -25.92 10.29
N ASN A 127 7.52 -26.25 9.38
CA ASN A 127 8.32 -27.46 9.47
C ASN A 127 9.29 -27.43 10.66
N SER A 128 9.90 -26.31 11.03
CA SER A 128 10.81 -26.29 12.17
C SER A 128 10.10 -26.49 13.51
N ILE A 129 8.85 -26.01 13.62
CA ILE A 129 8.03 -26.13 14.84
C ILE A 129 7.27 -27.46 14.88
N CYS A 130 6.65 -27.86 13.77
CA CYS A 130 5.70 -28.98 13.71
C CYS A 130 6.33 -30.29 13.23
N ASN A 131 7.58 -30.30 12.75
CA ASN A 131 8.23 -31.55 12.36
C ASN A 131 8.57 -32.37 13.61
N ARG A 132 7.58 -33.17 14.02
CA ARG A 132 7.66 -34.24 15.02
C ARG A 132 8.49 -35.43 14.54
N ARG A 133 9.56 -35.22 13.77
CA ARG A 133 10.63 -36.24 13.64
C ARG A 133 11.61 -36.07 14.80
N GLY A 134 11.07 -36.17 16.01
CA GLY A 134 11.82 -36.37 17.22
C GLY A 134 11.51 -37.77 17.72
N LYS A 135 12.56 -38.62 17.66
CA LYS A 135 12.87 -39.73 18.58
C LYS A 135 11.79 -40.78 18.85
#